data_AF-A0A350PBJ7-F1
#
_entry.id   AF-A0A350PBJ7-F1
#
_cell.length_a   1.000
_cell.length_b   1.000
_cell.length_c   1.000
_cell.angle_alpha   90.00
_cell.angle_beta   90.00
_cell.angle_gamma   90.00
#
_symmetry.space_group_name_H-M   'P 1'
#
loop_
_entity.id
_entity.type
_entity.pdbx_description
1 polymer ?
#
loop_
_entity_poly.entity_id
_entity_poly.type
_entity_poly.pdbx_seq_one_letter_code
_entity_poly.pdbx_strand_id
1 'polypeptide(L)' 'INRGVEMESEVADSDRAVILNQVTNGVAVRMAVLYLLSGGNRV' A
#
# COMPACT_ATOMS: atom_id res chain seq x y z
N ILE A 1 2.45 -10.49 5.64
CA ILE A 1 1.34 -11.46 5.71
C ILE A 1 1.97 -12.83 5.57
N ASN A 2 1.73 -13.69 6.54
CA ASN A 2 2.14 -15.08 6.56
C ASN A 2 1.02 -15.89 5.90
N ARG A 3 1.31 -16.40 4.69
CA ARG A 3 0.39 -17.25 3.93
C ARG A 3 0.15 -18.57 4.66
N GLY A 4 -1.08 -19.08 4.62
CA GLY A 4 -1.48 -20.34 5.29
C GLY A 4 -1.58 -20.24 6.82
N VAL A 5 -1.35 -19.06 7.40
CA VAL A 5 -1.58 -18.77 8.83
C VAL A 5 -2.60 -17.65 8.99
N GLU A 6 -2.35 -16.49 8.39
CA GLU A 6 -3.27 -15.34 8.48
C GLU A 6 -4.17 -15.18 7.25
N MET A 7 -3.75 -15.70 6.10
CA MET A 7 -4.49 -15.61 4.85
C MET A 7 -4.16 -16.79 3.95
N GLU A 8 -5.19 -17.37 3.33
CA GLU A 8 -5.01 -18.42 2.34
C GLU A 8 -4.27 -17.91 1.11
N SER A 9 -3.38 -18.74 0.56
CA SER A 9 -2.55 -18.37 -0.59
C SER A 9 -3.41 -18.04 -1.81
N GLU A 10 -4.48 -18.81 -2.05
CA GLU A 10 -5.41 -18.56 -3.18
C GLU A 10 -6.08 -17.19 -3.11
N VAL A 11 -6.36 -16.68 -1.90
CA VAL A 11 -6.97 -15.36 -1.71
C VAL A 11 -5.93 -14.27 -1.94
N ALA A 12 -4.74 -14.46 -1.37
CA ALA A 12 -3.63 -13.51 -1.49
C ALA A 12 -3.15 -13.33 -2.95
N ASP A 13 -3.25 -14.39 -3.75
CA ASP A 13 -2.79 -14.43 -5.14
C ASP A 13 -3.96 -14.36 -6.15
N SER A 14 -5.19 -14.12 -5.69
CA SER A 14 -6.38 -14.03 -6.57
C SER A 14 -6.34 -12.82 -7.51
N ASP A 15 -7.09 -12.88 -8.62
CA ASP A 15 -7.25 -11.75 -9.55
C ASP A 15 -7.88 -10.50 -8.90
N ARG A 16 -8.51 -10.68 -7.74
CA ARG A 16 -9.13 -9.61 -6.95
C ARG A 16 -8.18 -9.04 -5.88
N ALA A 17 -6.98 -9.60 -5.75
CA ALA A 17 -6.01 -9.17 -4.76
C ALA A 17 -5.45 -7.78 -5.09
N VAL A 18 -5.46 -6.88 -4.08
CA VAL A 18 -5.00 -5.50 -4.21
C VAL A 18 -3.76 -5.20 -3.35
N ILE A 19 -3.12 -6.21 -2.77
CA ILE A 19 -2.03 -6.03 -1.82
C ILE A 19 -0.83 -5.30 -2.45
N LEU A 20 -0.47 -5.62 -3.70
CA LEU A 20 0.64 -4.94 -4.39
C LEU A 20 0.30 -3.50 -4.75
N ASN A 21 -0.95 -3.22 -5.14
CA ASN A 21 -1.45 -1.86 -5.36
C ASN A 21 -1.44 -1.08 -4.04
N GLN A 22 -1.84 -1.69 -2.93
CA GLN A 22 -1.82 -1.09 -1.60
C GLN A 22 -0.40 -0.73 -1.15
N VAL A 23 0.58 -1.62 -1.35
CA VAL A 23 2.00 -1.35 -1.02
C VAL A 23 2.53 -0.19 -1.88
N THR A 24 2.25 -0.23 -3.18
CA THR A 24 2.66 0.82 -4.14
C THR A 24 2.05 2.17 -3.77
N ASN A 25 0.74 2.21 -3.54
CA ASN A 25 0.02 3.42 -3.15
C ASN A 25 0.50 3.95 -1.79
N GLY A 26 0.95 3.08 -0.88
CA GLY A 26 1.54 3.47 0.39
C GLY A 26 2.77 4.35 0.24
N VAL A 27 3.58 4.16 -0.81
CA VAL A 27 4.73 5.05 -1.10
C VAL A 27 4.22 6.44 -1.47
N ALA A 28 3.28 6.54 -2.41
CA ALA A 28 2.72 7.81 -2.85
C ALA A 28 2.11 8.58 -1.68
N VAL A 29 1.34 7.91 -0.82
CA VAL A 29 0.73 8.52 0.38
C VAL A 29 1.79 9.03 1.35
N ARG A 30 2.81 8.22 1.68
CA ARG A 30 3.88 8.66 2.58
C ARG A 30 4.67 9.83 2.00
N MET A 31 4.99 9.80 0.71
CA MET A 31 5.68 10.90 0.04
C MET A 31 4.85 12.18 0.06
N ALA A 32 3.53 12.09 -0.17
CA ALA A 32 2.64 13.23 -0.07
C ALA A 32 2.57 13.80 1.36
N VAL A 33 2.48 12.93 2.38
CA VAL A 33 2.49 13.34 3.79
C VAL A 33 3.81 14.02 4.15
N LEU A 34 4.95 13.42 3.80
CA LEU A 34 6.27 13.99 4.05
C LEU A 34 6.45 15.32 3.33
N TYR A 35 5.98 15.43 2.08
CA TYR A 35 6.00 16.69 1.32
C TYR A 35 5.26 17.80 2.07
N LEU A 36 4.01 17.54 2.50
CA LEU A 36 3.21 18.53 3.23
C LEU A 36 3.85 18.91 4.58
N LEU A 37 4.35 17.93 5.35
CA LEU A 37 5.00 18.18 6.63
C LEU A 37 6.35 18.89 6.50
N SER A 38 7.01 18.75 5.35
CA SER A 38 8.28 19.43 5.06
C SER A 38 8.09 20.84 4.48
N GLY A 39 6.87 21.41 4.60
CA GLY A 39 6.56 22.76 4.12
C GLY A 39 6.23 22.86 2.63
N GLY A 40 5.99 21.73 1.96
CA GLY A 40 5.45 21.70 0.61
C GLY A 40 4.05 22.29 0.56
N ASN A 41 3.87 23.33 -0.26
CA ASN A 41 2.56 23.96 -0.44
C ASN A 41 1.76 23.26 -1.54
N ARG A 42 0.45 23.13 -1.31
CA ARG A 42 -0.48 22.74 -2.37
C ARG A 42 -0.51 23.91 -3.36
N VAL A 43 -0.01 23.68 -4.58
CA VAL A 43 -0.20 24.60 -5.71
C VAL A 43 -1.68 24.77 -6.03
#